data_AF-W6MNX1-F1
#
_entry.id   AF-W6MNX1-F1
#
_cell.length_a   1.000
_cell.length_b   1.000
_cell.length_c   1.000
_cell.angle_alpha   90.00
_cell.angle_beta   90.00
_cell.angle_gamma   90.00
#
_symmetry.space_group_name_H-M   'P 1'
#
loop_
_entity.id
_entity.type
_entity.pdbx_description
1 polymer ?
#
loop_
_entity_poly.entity_id
_entity_poly.type
_entity_poly.pdbx_seq_one_letter_code
_entity_poly.pdbx_strand_id
1 'polypeptide(L)'
;LFRSVSTQSTRGTTLGSASRLGSSSSPKLHVHSGACPAVRWPCPSIVDGKRPTPKLCAHDGYCRANQKCCYDSCLDHHACKAAV
;
A
#
# COMPACT_ATOMS: atom_id res chain seq x y z
N LEU A 1 33.92 -7.38 43.07
CA LEU A 1 33.73 -8.85 43.13
C LEU A 1 32.69 -9.24 42.08
N PHE A 2 33.11 -9.98 41.06
CA PHE A 2 32.22 -10.59 40.05
C PHE A 2 31.49 -11.79 40.67
N ARG A 3 30.17 -11.91 40.51
CA ARG A 3 29.46 -13.18 40.73
C ARG A 3 28.39 -13.40 39.65
N SER A 4 28.84 -14.08 38.61
CA SER A 4 28.25 -15.20 37.88
C SER A 4 26.74 -15.21 37.57
N VAL A 5 26.47 -15.14 36.27
CA VAL A 5 25.29 -15.69 35.58
C VAL A 5 25.07 -17.16 35.98
N SER A 6 23.81 -17.56 36.15
CA SER A 6 23.40 -18.97 36.19
C SER A 6 22.18 -19.16 35.29
N THR A 7 22.44 -19.76 34.12
CA THR A 7 21.47 -20.21 33.13
C THR A 7 20.79 -21.47 33.63
N GLN A 8 19.45 -21.45 33.77
CA GLN A 8 18.68 -22.68 33.99
C GLN A 8 17.92 -23.02 32.71
N SER A 9 18.37 -24.10 32.09
CA SER A 9 17.81 -24.76 30.94
C SER A 9 16.68 -25.68 31.39
N THR A 10 15.45 -25.45 30.93
CA THR A 10 14.40 -26.47 30.93
C THR A 10 13.88 -26.64 29.51
N ARG A 11 14.11 -27.84 28.99
CA ARG A 11 13.67 -28.32 27.68
C ARG A 11 12.16 -28.52 27.66
N GLY A 12 11.54 -28.10 26.55
CA GLY A 12 10.55 -28.90 25.85
C GLY A 12 9.09 -28.81 26.30
N THR A 13 8.32 -27.92 25.66
CA THR A 13 6.94 -28.25 25.30
C THR A 13 6.69 -27.75 23.88
N THR A 14 6.85 -28.65 22.91
CA THR A 14 6.30 -28.52 21.56
C THR A 14 4.77 -28.55 21.67
N LEU A 15 4.14 -27.37 21.67
CA LEU A 15 2.75 -27.23 21.24
C LEU A 15 2.79 -26.62 19.85
N GLY A 16 2.60 -27.51 18.88
CA GLY A 16 2.50 -27.17 17.48
C GLY A 16 1.33 -26.23 17.20
N SER A 17 1.54 -25.45 16.15
CA SER A 17 0.53 -25.19 15.13
C SER A 17 -0.80 -24.60 15.62
N ALA A 18 -0.77 -23.31 15.85
CA ALA A 18 -1.74 -22.45 15.19
C ALA A 18 -1.01 -21.25 14.61
N SER A 19 -0.16 -21.50 13.60
CA SER A 19 -0.07 -20.54 12.50
C SER A 19 -1.51 -20.35 12.09
N ARG A 20 -2.13 -19.25 12.53
CA ARG A 20 -3.38 -18.82 11.94
C ARG A 20 -3.02 -18.72 10.47
N LEU A 21 -3.45 -19.70 9.70
CA LEU A 21 -3.82 -19.50 8.33
C LEU A 21 -4.93 -18.46 8.45
N GLY A 22 -4.54 -17.20 8.67
CA GLY A 22 -5.29 -16.09 8.16
C GLY A 22 -5.35 -16.43 6.70
N SER A 23 -6.46 -17.04 6.31
CA SER A 23 -6.87 -17.15 4.95
C SER A 23 -6.74 -15.73 4.45
N SER A 24 -5.61 -15.45 3.81
CA SER A 24 -5.42 -14.25 3.05
C SER A 24 -6.31 -14.43 1.84
N SER A 25 -7.62 -14.33 2.05
CA SER A 25 -8.43 -13.53 1.17
C SER A 25 -7.86 -12.12 1.29
N SER A 26 -6.66 -11.92 0.72
CA SER A 26 -6.19 -10.61 0.31
C SER A 26 -7.41 -9.99 -0.33
N PRO A 27 -7.90 -8.83 0.15
CA PRO A 27 -9.01 -8.16 -0.52
C PRO A 27 -8.61 -8.16 -1.98
N LYS A 28 -9.40 -8.83 -2.82
CA LYS A 28 -9.06 -9.04 -4.22
C LYS A 28 -8.86 -7.64 -4.78
N LEU A 29 -7.60 -7.20 -4.84
CA LEU A 29 -7.28 -5.86 -5.25
C LEU A 29 -7.80 -5.83 -6.67
N HIS A 30 -8.88 -5.10 -6.89
CA HIS A 30 -9.45 -5.00 -8.22
C HIS A 30 -8.38 -4.27 -9.00
N VAL A 31 -7.67 -5.00 -9.87
CA VAL A 31 -6.60 -4.45 -10.71
C VAL A 31 -7.24 -4.05 -12.02
N HIS A 32 -7.15 -2.78 -12.37
CA HIS A 32 -7.65 -2.30 -13.66
C HIS A 32 -6.58 -2.46 -14.73
N SER A 33 -7.00 -2.71 -15.97
CA SER A 33 -6.13 -2.77 -17.15
C SER A 33 -5.41 -1.45 -17.40
N GLY A 34 -4.33 -1.50 -18.19
CA GLY A 34 -3.50 -0.34 -18.51
C GLY A 34 -2.43 -0.05 -17.44
N ALA A 35 -1.71 1.05 -17.63
CA ALA A 35 -0.60 1.45 -16.76
C ALA A 35 -0.84 2.83 -16.12
N CYS A 36 -0.07 3.12 -15.07
CA CYS A 36 -0.02 4.46 -14.52
C CYS A 36 0.61 5.41 -15.56
N PRO A 37 0.05 6.61 -15.77
CA PRO A 37 0.65 7.59 -16.67
C PRO A 37 2.02 8.00 -16.13
N ALA A 38 2.91 8.41 -17.04
CA ALA A 38 4.21 8.96 -16.66
C ALA A 38 4.04 10.14 -15.70
N VAL A 39 4.92 10.23 -14.71
CA VAL A 39 4.98 11.40 -13.82
C VAL A 39 5.30 12.62 -14.66
N ARG A 40 4.45 13.65 -14.59
CA ARG A 40 4.64 14.89 -15.36
C ARG A 40 5.27 15.95 -14.46
N TRP A 41 6.34 16.56 -14.95
CA TRP A 41 6.93 17.79 -14.44
C TRP A 41 6.89 18.85 -15.55
N PRO A 42 6.52 20.12 -15.27
CA PRO A 42 6.10 20.66 -13.97
C PRO A 42 4.69 20.21 -13.56
N CYS A 43 4.41 20.35 -12.26
CA CYS A 43 3.08 20.11 -11.73
C CYS A 43 2.05 21.01 -12.40
N PRO A 44 0.88 20.49 -12.81
CA PRO A 44 -0.13 21.31 -13.47
C PRO A 44 -0.51 22.47 -12.55
N SER A 45 -0.36 23.68 -13.08
CA SER A 45 -0.88 24.89 -12.45
C SER A 45 -2.38 24.76 -12.22
N ILE A 46 -2.88 25.51 -11.25
CA ILE A 46 -4.31 25.64 -10.98
C ILE A 46 -5.03 25.99 -12.29
N VAL A 47 -5.86 25.09 -12.82
CA VAL A 47 -6.67 25.34 -14.02
C VAL A 47 -8.00 25.91 -13.54
N ASP A 48 -8.41 27.06 -14.07
CA ASP A 48 -9.68 27.73 -13.71
C ASP A 48 -9.86 28.03 -12.21
N GLY A 49 -8.77 28.33 -11.51
CA GLY A 49 -8.81 28.59 -10.06
C GLY A 49 -9.06 27.35 -9.19
N LYS A 50 -9.12 26.14 -9.78
CA LYS A 50 -9.27 24.87 -9.06
C LYS A 50 -8.05 23.97 -9.25
N ARG A 51 -7.45 23.55 -8.13
CA ARG A 51 -6.51 22.43 -8.17
C ARG A 51 -7.36 21.17 -8.43
N PRO A 52 -7.07 20.34 -9.44
CA PRO A 52 -7.70 19.05 -9.53
C PRO A 52 -7.48 18.34 -8.18
N THR A 53 -8.57 17.89 -7.57
CA THR A 53 -8.56 17.16 -6.29
C THR A 53 -8.75 15.68 -6.61
N PRO A 54 -7.72 14.99 -7.14
CA PRO A 54 -7.86 13.58 -7.44
C PRO A 54 -8.08 12.82 -6.14
N LYS A 55 -8.89 11.77 -6.23
CA LYS A 55 -9.31 10.97 -5.09
C LYS A 55 -8.12 10.19 -4.54
N LEU A 56 -7.82 10.33 -3.25
CA LEU A 56 -6.88 9.49 -2.51
C LEU A 56 -7.31 8.01 -2.61
N CYS A 57 -6.36 7.13 -2.87
CA CYS A 57 -6.63 5.71 -3.06
C CYS A 57 -5.52 4.83 -2.47
N ALA A 58 -5.86 3.57 -2.17
CA ALA A 58 -4.90 2.54 -1.76
C ALA A 58 -4.63 1.49 -2.86
N HIS A 59 -5.59 1.28 -3.78
CA HIS A 59 -5.48 0.37 -4.92
C HIS A 59 -6.51 0.70 -6.01
N ASP A 60 -6.41 0.11 -7.21
CA ASP A 60 -7.23 0.51 -8.37
C ASP A 60 -8.74 0.34 -8.13
N GLY A 61 -9.18 -0.66 -7.38
CA GLY A 61 -10.59 -0.83 -6.98
C GLY A 61 -11.24 0.33 -6.19
N TYR A 62 -10.47 1.31 -5.70
CA TYR A 62 -11.04 2.57 -5.17
C TYR A 62 -11.40 3.59 -6.28
N CYS A 63 -10.86 3.39 -7.47
CA CYS A 63 -10.97 4.26 -8.63
C CYS A 63 -12.02 3.73 -9.62
N ARG A 64 -12.35 4.53 -10.64
CA ARG A 64 -13.22 4.07 -11.74
C ARG A 64 -12.50 2.99 -12.57
N ALA A 65 -13.25 2.17 -13.31
CA ALA A 65 -12.71 1.05 -14.09
C ALA A 65 -11.63 1.45 -15.13
N ASN A 66 -11.62 2.71 -15.58
CA ASN A 66 -10.63 3.28 -16.50
C ASN A 66 -9.51 4.07 -15.80
N GLN A 67 -9.37 3.91 -14.49
CA GLN A 67 -8.40 4.62 -13.66
C GLN A 67 -7.57 3.65 -12.85
N LYS A 68 -6.34 4.07 -12.55
CA LYS A 68 -5.43 3.34 -11.67
C LYS A 68 -5.05 4.19 -10.47
N CYS A 69 -4.72 3.52 -9.38
CA CYS A 69 -4.24 4.16 -8.17
C CYS A 69 -2.73 4.38 -8.29
N CYS A 70 -2.33 5.61 -8.61
CA CYS A 70 -0.96 5.94 -8.99
C CYS A 70 -0.39 7.01 -8.07
N TYR A 71 0.89 6.89 -7.73
CA TYR A 71 1.57 7.94 -6.99
C TYR A 71 1.60 9.24 -7.80
N ASP A 72 1.30 10.35 -7.12
CA ASP A 72 1.35 11.69 -7.68
C ASP A 72 2.40 12.50 -6.93
N SER A 73 3.54 12.77 -7.59
CA SER A 73 4.62 13.56 -7.01
C SER A 73 4.24 15.01 -6.72
N CYS A 74 3.19 15.53 -7.37
CA CYS A 74 2.72 16.90 -7.15
C CYS A 74 1.81 17.00 -5.92
N LEU A 75 1.23 15.88 -5.48
CA LEU A 75 0.35 15.80 -4.32
C LEU A 75 0.93 15.00 -3.16
N ASP A 76 2.06 14.32 -3.40
CA ASP A 76 2.77 13.45 -2.47
C ASP A 76 1.89 12.33 -1.88
N HIS A 77 0.97 11.78 -2.68
CA HIS A 77 0.17 10.63 -2.31
C HIS A 77 -0.35 9.85 -3.53
N HIS A 78 -0.91 8.67 -3.29
CA HIS A 78 -1.57 7.88 -4.34
C HIS A 78 -2.96 8.42 -4.64
N ALA A 79 -3.20 8.75 -5.90
CA ALA A 79 -4.49 9.27 -6.34
C ALA A 79 -4.99 8.56 -7.61
N CYS A 80 -6.30 8.56 -7.81
CA CYS A 80 -6.90 7.98 -9.00
C CYS A 80 -6.55 8.80 -10.25
N LYS A 81 -5.84 8.19 -11.19
CA LYS A 81 -5.44 8.78 -12.49
C LYS A 81 -5.97 7.95 -13.64
N ALA A 82 -6.22 8.58 -14.79
CA ALA A 82 -6.58 7.86 -16.01
C ALA A 82 -5.47 6.87 -16.39
N ALA A 83 -5.85 5.65 -16.73
CA ALA A 83 -4.93 4.64 -17.25
C ALA A 83 -4.46 5.02 -18.67
N VAL A 84 -3.22 4.65 -19.01
CA VAL A 84 -2.66 4.75 -20.36
C VAL A 84 -2.29 3.37 -20.91
#